data_AF-A0A8H4TWA7-F1
#
_entry.id   AF-A0A8H4TWA7-F1
#
_cell.length_a   1.000
_cell.length_b   1.000
_cell.length_c   1.000
_cell.angle_alpha   90.00
_cell.angle_beta   90.00
_cell.angle_gamma   90.00
#
_symmetry.space_group_name_H-M   'P 1'
#
loop_
_entity.id
_entity.type
_entity.pdbx_description
1 polymer ?
#
loop_
_entity_poly.entity_id
_entity_poly.type
_entity_poly.pdbx_seq_one_letter_code
_entity_poly.pdbx_strand_id
1 'polypeptide(L)'
;MLVEQNTEQLPASMKQHLFKTQFLPLLKTVAHPDVLQSLILERAVGTIYNFLFGVGGERALGLLTFCSEILMHCTKDESTSEWLEASLIVFSRIVDLNSTALVQDSLKTCASHFQTIFNTLVTDHPENPLHESRVHLERLLRRFDIGGLLPNMTQDEQSQEPKSQGAFVISHDPPGGRHDNDFKDISRIRIMPTFQEICSHRSEYLPPYDPSQWHEEGLHGLLDRNFRLLREDTVGLLRDAIHSVLQPSRTNPNQKNQQRTNVY
;
A
#
# COMPACT_ATOMS: atom_id res chain seq x y z
N MET A 1 13.18 10.48 13.41
CA MET A 1 11.79 10.32 12.93
C MET A 1 10.85 9.97 14.10
N LEU A 2 9.53 10.02 13.93
CA LEU A 2 8.52 9.76 14.97
C LEU A 2 8.79 8.47 15.78
N VAL A 3 9.22 7.40 15.08
CA VAL A 3 9.47 6.06 15.62
C VAL A 3 10.87 5.90 16.25
N GLU A 4 11.72 6.93 16.15
CA GLU A 4 13.09 6.94 16.71
C GLU A 4 13.22 7.88 17.92
N GLN A 5 12.13 8.48 18.38
CA GLN A 5 12.17 9.29 19.60
C GLN A 5 12.32 8.36 20.80
N ASN A 6 13.27 8.65 21.69
CA ASN A 6 13.42 7.96 22.97
C ASN A 6 12.19 8.23 23.85
N THR A 7 11.17 7.37 23.73
CA THR A 7 9.91 7.51 24.47
C THR A 7 10.00 6.97 25.89
N GLU A 8 11.04 6.22 26.23
CA GLU A 8 11.21 5.55 27.54
C GLU A 8 11.24 6.51 28.73
N GLN A 9 11.73 7.74 28.57
CA GLN A 9 11.93 8.71 29.67
C GLN A 9 10.78 9.71 29.85
N LEU A 10 9.70 9.62 29.06
CA LEU A 10 8.63 10.62 29.09
C LEU A 10 7.55 10.30 30.15
N PRO A 11 6.99 11.32 30.84
CA PRO A 11 5.85 11.14 31.74
C PRO A 11 4.64 10.52 31.04
N ALA A 12 3.86 9.69 31.76
CA ALA A 12 2.73 8.95 31.20
C ALA A 12 1.67 9.86 30.51
N SER A 13 1.40 11.04 31.06
CA SER A 13 0.48 12.02 30.46
C SER A 13 1.01 12.59 29.13
N MET A 14 2.33 12.78 29.02
CA MET A 14 2.97 13.24 27.79
C MET A 14 3.01 12.14 26.72
N LYS A 15 3.26 10.88 27.13
CA LYS A 15 3.18 9.71 26.24
C LYS A 15 1.79 9.58 25.63
N GLN A 16 0.74 9.69 26.43
CA GLN A 16 -0.65 9.66 25.96
C GLN A 16 -0.96 10.80 24.98
N HIS A 17 -0.50 12.03 25.28
CA HIS A 17 -0.70 13.17 24.40
C HIS A 17 0.00 12.98 23.05
N LEU A 18 1.26 12.54 23.05
CA LEU A 18 2.02 12.25 21.84
C LEU A 18 1.38 11.13 21.02
N PHE A 19 0.88 10.09 21.68
CA PHE A 19 0.18 9.01 21.01
C PHE A 19 -1.07 9.50 20.28
N LYS A 20 -1.93 10.25 20.98
CA LYS A 20 -3.16 10.81 20.39
C LYS A 20 -2.88 11.77 19.23
N THR A 21 -1.85 12.61 19.36
CA THR A 21 -1.58 13.69 18.40
C THR A 21 -0.78 13.25 17.18
N GLN A 22 0.11 12.27 17.33
CA GLN A 22 1.07 11.91 16.28
C GLN A 22 0.95 10.45 15.84
N PHE A 23 0.96 9.50 16.78
CA PHE A 23 0.98 8.07 16.43
C PHE A 23 -0.38 7.58 15.96
N LEU A 24 -1.46 7.92 16.66
CA LEU A 24 -2.80 7.44 16.35
C LEU A 24 -3.29 7.87 14.94
N PRO A 25 -3.10 9.12 14.49
CA PRO A 25 -3.45 9.50 13.11
C PRO A 25 -2.66 8.71 12.07
N LEU A 26 -1.37 8.46 12.31
CA LEU A 26 -0.54 7.64 11.44
C LEU A 26 -1.06 6.20 11.40
N LEU A 27 -1.27 5.57 12.55
CA LEU A 27 -1.79 4.21 12.67
C LEU A 27 -3.14 4.07 11.97
N LYS A 28 -4.07 4.99 12.21
CA LYS A 28 -5.39 5.00 11.54
C LYS A 28 -5.28 5.16 10.04
N THR A 29 -4.34 5.98 9.55
CA THR A 29 -4.15 6.20 8.11
C THR A 29 -3.61 4.93 7.43
N VAL A 30 -2.57 4.31 7.99
CA VAL A 30 -1.98 3.11 7.38
C VAL A 30 -2.82 1.85 7.62
N ALA A 31 -3.70 1.85 8.63
CA ALA A 31 -4.67 0.79 8.90
C ALA A 31 -5.99 0.92 8.10
N HIS A 32 -6.22 2.04 7.39
CA HIS A 32 -7.49 2.29 6.73
C HIS A 32 -7.74 1.27 5.59
N PRO A 33 -8.96 0.70 5.47
CA PRO A 33 -9.25 -0.32 4.45
C PRO A 33 -8.97 0.16 3.03
N ASP A 34 -9.34 1.39 2.69
CA ASP A 34 -9.07 1.96 1.35
C ASP A 34 -7.58 2.11 1.06
N VAL A 35 -6.75 2.32 2.08
CA VAL A 35 -5.29 2.40 1.92
C VAL A 35 -4.70 1.01 1.73
N LEU A 36 -5.19 0.03 2.49
CA LEU A 36 -4.72 -1.36 2.44
C LEU A 36 -5.16 -2.10 1.18
N GLN A 37 -6.33 -1.78 0.62
CA GLN A 37 -6.89 -2.41 -0.58
C GLN A 37 -6.52 -1.69 -1.88
N SER A 38 -5.92 -0.49 -1.79
CA SER A 38 -5.53 0.28 -2.97
C SER A 38 -4.32 -0.33 -3.68
N LEU A 39 -4.51 -0.73 -4.93
CA LEU A 39 -3.43 -1.18 -5.82
C LEU A 39 -2.45 -0.05 -6.14
N ILE A 40 -2.95 1.18 -6.23
CA ILE A 40 -2.14 2.38 -6.47
C ILE A 40 -1.15 2.61 -5.32
N LEU A 41 -1.60 2.41 -4.07
CA LEU A 41 -0.79 2.69 -2.89
C LEU A 41 0.05 1.49 -2.42
N GLU A 42 -0.12 0.30 -3.01
CA GLU A 42 0.50 -0.95 -2.56
C GLU A 42 2.01 -0.81 -2.32
N ARG A 43 2.76 -0.23 -3.27
CA ARG A 43 4.20 -0.04 -3.14
C ARG A 43 4.58 0.97 -2.05
N ALA A 44 3.85 2.08 -1.96
CA ALA A 44 4.10 3.10 -0.94
C ALA A 44 3.80 2.56 0.46
N VAL A 45 2.68 1.86 0.62
CA VAL A 45 2.26 1.21 1.86
C VAL A 45 3.24 0.11 2.27
N GLY A 46 3.69 -0.73 1.33
CA GLY A 46 4.74 -1.72 1.59
C GLY A 46 6.05 -1.07 2.07
N THR A 47 6.43 0.06 1.47
CA THR A 47 7.62 0.83 1.89
C THR A 47 7.45 1.36 3.31
N ILE A 48 6.27 1.88 3.66
CA ILE A 48 5.96 2.34 5.02
C ILE A 48 6.06 1.17 6.01
N TYR A 49 5.49 0.01 5.73
CA TYR A 49 5.53 -1.13 6.64
C TYR A 49 6.95 -1.72 6.80
N ASN A 50 7.74 -1.76 5.74
CA ASN A 50 9.16 -2.15 5.81
C ASN A 50 9.96 -1.13 6.62
N PHE A 51 9.63 0.16 6.48
CA PHE A 51 10.20 1.19 7.33
C PHE A 51 9.79 0.97 8.80
N LEU A 52 8.50 0.79 9.10
CA LEU A 52 8.01 0.55 10.46
C LEU A 52 8.64 -0.70 11.08
N PHE A 53 8.91 -1.75 10.30
CA PHE A 53 9.64 -2.92 10.75
C PHE A 53 11.08 -2.57 11.17
N GLY A 54 11.84 -1.94 10.27
CA GLY A 54 13.25 -1.62 10.52
C GLY A 54 14.18 -2.84 10.49
N VAL A 55 15.48 -2.57 10.67
CA VAL A 55 16.51 -3.61 10.63
C VAL A 55 16.28 -4.55 11.81
N GLY A 56 16.07 -5.83 11.53
CA GLY A 56 15.85 -6.82 12.58
C GLY A 56 14.63 -6.52 13.47
N GLY A 57 13.63 -5.77 12.98
CA GLY A 57 12.39 -5.51 13.71
C GLY A 57 12.49 -4.54 14.90
N GLU A 58 13.67 -3.93 15.13
CA GLU A 58 13.91 -3.01 16.24
C GLU A 58 12.90 -1.86 16.30
N ARG A 59 12.56 -1.27 15.14
CA ARG A 59 11.59 -0.16 15.08
C ARG A 59 10.17 -0.63 15.35
N ALA A 60 9.79 -1.80 14.84
CA ALA A 60 8.49 -2.39 15.13
C ALA A 60 8.35 -2.69 16.62
N LEU A 61 9.40 -3.26 17.23
CA LEU A 61 9.41 -3.56 18.65
C LEU A 61 9.21 -2.29 19.48
N GLY A 62 9.98 -1.22 19.21
CA GLY A 62 9.83 0.04 19.92
C GLY A 62 8.44 0.66 19.77
N LEU A 63 7.93 0.71 18.53
CA LEU A 63 6.59 1.22 18.22
C LEU A 63 5.50 0.43 18.96
N LEU A 64 5.50 -0.90 18.83
CA LEU A 64 4.45 -1.76 19.36
C LEU A 64 4.51 -1.84 20.89
N THR A 65 5.71 -1.84 21.47
CA THR A 65 5.88 -1.74 22.93
C THR A 65 5.29 -0.43 23.45
N PHE A 66 5.60 0.70 22.80
CA PHE A 66 5.02 1.99 23.14
C PHE A 66 3.48 2.00 23.05
N CYS A 67 2.91 1.42 21.98
CA CYS A 67 1.46 1.27 21.86
C CYS A 67 0.88 0.42 23.00
N SER A 68 1.52 -0.72 23.33
CA SER A 68 1.06 -1.62 24.38
C SER A 68 1.09 -0.98 25.78
N GLU A 69 2.13 -0.20 26.10
CA GLU A 69 2.24 0.54 27.36
C GLU A 69 1.07 1.52 27.51
N ILE A 70 0.76 2.28 26.46
CA ILE A 70 -0.31 3.28 26.50
C ILE A 70 -1.66 2.61 26.64
N LEU A 71 -1.92 1.55 25.88
CA LEU A 71 -3.16 0.79 25.95
C LEU A 71 -3.39 0.18 27.33
N MET A 72 -2.35 -0.37 27.97
CA MET A 72 -2.41 -0.87 29.35
C MET A 72 -2.80 0.20 30.38
N HIS A 73 -2.38 1.45 30.18
CA HIS A 73 -2.67 2.55 31.10
C HIS A 73 -4.01 3.26 30.83
N CYS A 74 -4.65 3.02 29.68
CA CYS A 74 -5.83 3.75 29.24
C CYS A 74 -7.15 2.97 29.34
N THR A 75 -7.16 1.71 29.78
CA THR A 75 -8.26 0.70 29.67
C THR A 75 -9.67 1.10 30.15
N LYS A 76 -9.88 2.30 30.69
CA LYS A 76 -11.17 2.79 31.19
C LYS A 76 -11.97 3.67 30.22
N ASP A 77 -11.37 4.12 29.11
CA ASP A 77 -12.02 5.05 28.17
C ASP A 77 -12.58 4.30 26.94
N GLU A 78 -13.79 4.66 26.47
CA GLU A 78 -14.42 4.09 25.25
C GLU A 78 -13.51 4.14 24.01
N SER A 79 -12.63 5.14 23.93
CA SER A 79 -11.68 5.33 22.82
C SER A 79 -10.54 4.30 22.77
N THR A 80 -10.34 3.50 23.82
CA THR A 80 -9.28 2.47 23.85
C THR A 80 -9.49 1.35 22.86
N SER A 81 -10.76 1.01 22.57
CA SER A 81 -11.14 0.03 21.56
C SER A 81 -10.57 0.40 20.18
N GLU A 82 -10.79 1.65 19.74
CA GLU A 82 -10.31 2.12 18.45
C GLU A 82 -8.77 2.14 18.36
N TRP A 83 -8.10 2.46 19.46
CA TRP A 83 -6.64 2.52 19.49
C TRP A 83 -6.03 1.12 19.45
N LEU A 84 -6.66 0.17 20.14
CA LEU A 84 -6.30 -1.23 20.11
C LEU A 84 -6.45 -1.79 18.69
N GLU A 85 -7.58 -1.51 18.04
CA GLU A 85 -7.86 -1.95 16.67
C GLU A 85 -6.82 -1.43 15.68
N ALA A 86 -6.58 -0.11 15.65
CA ALA A 86 -5.59 0.48 14.75
C ALA A 86 -4.18 -0.08 15.00
N SER A 87 -3.83 -0.32 16.27
CA SER A 87 -2.53 -0.91 16.64
C SER A 87 -2.41 -2.37 16.18
N LEU A 88 -3.46 -3.18 16.34
CA LEU A 88 -3.49 -4.59 15.94
C LEU A 88 -3.46 -4.76 14.41
N ILE A 89 -4.17 -3.91 13.66
CA ILE A 89 -4.11 -3.91 12.20
C ILE A 89 -2.68 -3.64 11.74
N VAL A 90 -2.04 -2.59 12.28
CA VAL A 90 -0.66 -2.25 11.93
C VAL A 90 0.29 -3.38 12.31
N PHE A 91 0.16 -3.97 13.49
CA PHE A 91 0.99 -5.09 13.92
C PHE A 91 0.82 -6.30 12.99
N SER A 92 -0.42 -6.70 12.69
CA SER A 92 -0.69 -7.80 11.75
C SER A 92 -0.04 -7.54 10.40
N ARG A 93 -0.14 -6.30 9.88
CA ARG A 93 0.44 -5.94 8.58
C ARG A 93 1.97 -5.91 8.58
N ILE A 94 2.61 -5.45 9.66
CA ILE A 94 4.08 -5.53 9.82
C ILE A 94 4.54 -6.99 9.70
N VAL A 95 3.86 -7.91 10.40
CA VAL A 95 4.19 -9.34 10.40
C VAL A 95 3.84 -10.00 9.05
N ASP A 96 2.76 -9.57 8.41
CA ASP A 96 2.36 -10.11 7.10
C ASP A 96 3.37 -9.77 6.00
N LEU A 97 3.94 -8.56 6.02
CA LEU A 97 4.83 -8.07 4.98
C LEU A 97 6.31 -8.40 5.23
N ASN A 98 6.69 -8.72 6.46
CA ASN A 98 8.08 -9.01 6.83
C ASN A 98 8.19 -10.44 7.37
N SER A 99 8.59 -11.40 6.53
CA SER A 99 8.71 -12.82 6.92
C SER A 99 9.71 -13.05 8.07
N THR A 100 10.75 -12.21 8.15
CA THR A 100 11.73 -12.23 9.25
C THR A 100 11.15 -11.84 10.60
N ALA A 101 9.97 -11.20 10.64
CA ALA A 101 9.29 -10.85 11.89
C ALA A 101 8.91 -12.10 12.70
N LEU A 102 8.58 -13.21 12.02
CA LEU A 102 8.15 -14.46 12.68
C LEU A 102 9.22 -15.11 13.54
N VAL A 103 10.49 -14.85 13.24
CA VAL A 103 11.65 -15.42 13.95
C VAL A 103 12.02 -14.57 15.18
N GLN A 104 11.38 -13.42 15.38
CA GLN A 104 11.71 -12.51 16.48
C GLN A 104 10.88 -12.81 17.72
N ASP A 105 11.53 -13.40 18.71
CA ASP A 105 10.92 -13.69 20.02
C ASP A 105 10.40 -12.42 20.72
N SER A 106 11.03 -11.27 20.48
CA SER A 106 10.59 -9.98 21.03
C SER A 106 9.22 -9.55 20.53
N LEU A 107 8.94 -9.72 19.23
CA LEU A 107 7.62 -9.47 18.65
C LEU A 107 6.60 -10.51 19.13
N LYS A 108 7.02 -11.76 19.34
CA LYS A 108 6.18 -12.80 19.97
C LYS A 108 5.75 -12.40 21.38
N THR A 109 6.66 -11.91 22.22
CA THR A 109 6.34 -11.39 23.55
C THR A 109 5.40 -10.18 23.47
N CYS A 110 5.62 -9.27 22.53
CA CYS A 110 4.74 -8.13 22.31
C CYS A 110 3.32 -8.56 21.93
N ALA A 111 3.17 -9.59 21.08
CA ALA A 111 1.88 -10.19 20.74
C ALA A 111 1.12 -10.69 21.99
N SER A 112 1.83 -11.33 22.93
CA SER A 112 1.25 -11.75 24.20
C SER A 112 0.77 -10.57 25.06
N HIS A 113 1.48 -9.43 25.04
CA HIS A 113 1.00 -8.22 25.73
C HIS A 113 -0.32 -7.70 25.14
N PHE A 114 -0.42 -7.63 23.80
CA PHE A 114 -1.67 -7.27 23.14
C PHE A 114 -2.81 -8.26 23.45
N GLN A 115 -2.50 -9.55 23.60
CA GLN A 115 -3.48 -10.55 24.03
C GLN A 115 -3.98 -10.29 25.45
N THR A 116 -3.09 -9.98 26.39
CA THR A 116 -3.48 -9.62 27.77
C THR A 116 -4.37 -8.38 27.78
N ILE A 117 -3.99 -7.33 27.05
CA ILE A 117 -4.77 -6.09 26.92
C ILE A 117 -6.17 -6.38 26.37
N PHE A 118 -6.26 -7.15 25.29
CA PHE A 118 -7.53 -7.53 24.68
C PHE A 118 -8.43 -8.29 25.67
N ASN A 119 -7.89 -9.28 26.39
CA ASN A 119 -8.64 -10.05 27.37
C ASN A 119 -9.13 -9.19 28.55
N THR A 120 -8.31 -8.24 29.02
CA THR A 120 -8.75 -7.29 30.07
C THR A 120 -9.90 -6.42 29.57
N LEU A 121 -9.82 -5.93 28.33
CA LEU A 121 -10.85 -5.05 27.77
C LEU A 121 -12.19 -5.78 27.55
N VAL A 122 -12.14 -7.04 27.09
CA VAL A 122 -13.33 -7.90 26.94
C VAL A 122 -13.96 -8.21 28.30
N THR A 123 -13.15 -8.39 29.34
CA THR A 123 -13.64 -8.65 30.70
C THR A 123 -14.31 -7.41 31.31
N ASP A 124 -13.72 -6.23 31.07
CA ASP A 124 -14.23 -4.96 31.62
C ASP A 124 -15.46 -4.43 30.86
N HIS A 125 -15.59 -4.71 29.56
CA HIS A 125 -16.67 -4.18 28.71
C HIS A 125 -17.29 -5.28 27.81
N PRO A 126 -18.09 -6.21 28.38
CA PRO A 126 -18.69 -7.32 27.64
C PRO A 126 -19.69 -6.88 26.56
N GLU A 127 -20.21 -5.65 26.65
CA GLU A 127 -21.20 -5.08 25.72
C GLU A 127 -20.57 -4.52 24.42
N ASN A 128 -19.24 -4.37 24.34
CA ASN A 128 -18.57 -3.82 23.15
C ASN A 128 -17.92 -4.94 22.31
N PRO A 129 -18.50 -5.35 21.18
CA PRO A 129 -17.96 -6.42 20.36
C PRO A 129 -16.69 -5.98 19.62
N LEU A 130 -15.53 -6.29 20.17
CA LEU A 130 -14.19 -6.07 19.57
C LEU A 130 -13.89 -7.07 18.44
N HIS A 131 -14.80 -7.24 17.49
CA HIS A 131 -14.72 -8.30 16.48
C HIS A 131 -13.48 -8.16 15.60
N GLU A 132 -13.24 -6.98 15.03
CA GLU A 132 -12.09 -6.74 14.15
C GLU A 132 -10.75 -6.90 14.87
N SER A 133 -10.64 -6.30 16.06
CA SER A 133 -9.47 -6.48 16.94
C SER A 133 -9.21 -7.96 17.23
N ARG A 134 -10.26 -8.75 17.48
CA ARG A 134 -10.15 -10.19 17.73
C ARG A 134 -9.61 -10.94 16.50
N VAL A 135 -10.14 -10.66 15.31
CA VAL A 135 -9.71 -11.32 14.07
C VAL A 135 -8.23 -11.06 13.80
N HIS A 136 -7.78 -9.81 13.95
CA HIS A 136 -6.37 -9.45 13.76
C HIS A 136 -5.47 -10.08 14.82
N LEU A 137 -5.89 -10.09 16.09
CA LEU A 137 -5.13 -10.71 17.18
C LEU A 137 -5.02 -12.22 17.01
N GLU A 138 -6.12 -12.92 16.72
CA GLU A 138 -6.10 -14.38 16.51
C GLU A 138 -5.20 -14.77 15.34
N ARG A 139 -5.28 -14.03 14.23
CA ARG A 139 -4.40 -14.23 13.07
C ARG A 139 -2.93 -14.04 13.46
N LEU A 140 -2.62 -12.99 14.21
CA LEU A 140 -1.27 -12.66 14.63
C LEU A 140 -0.69 -13.72 15.57
N LEU A 141 -1.45 -14.17 16.57
CA LEU A 141 -1.04 -15.22 17.50
C LEU A 141 -0.83 -16.57 16.80
N ARG A 142 -1.70 -16.91 15.84
CA ARG A 142 -1.52 -18.12 15.00
C ARG A 142 -0.22 -18.07 14.21
N ARG A 143 0.12 -16.91 13.63
CA ARG A 143 1.35 -16.75 12.85
C ARG A 143 2.63 -16.89 13.68
N PHE A 144 2.62 -16.49 14.95
CA PHE A 144 3.78 -16.62 15.84
C PHE A 144 3.93 -18.00 16.49
N ASP A 145 3.16 -19.01 16.06
CA ASP A 145 3.06 -20.31 16.75
C ASP A 145 2.79 -20.14 18.26
N ILE A 146 1.99 -19.14 18.64
CA ILE A 146 1.38 -19.05 19.97
C ILE A 146 0.10 -19.91 20.00
N GLY A 147 -0.35 -20.40 18.85
CA GLY A 147 -1.54 -21.24 18.66
C GLY A 147 -1.38 -22.74 18.95
N GLY A 148 -0.45 -23.14 19.84
CA GLY A 148 -0.24 -24.55 20.21
C GLY A 148 -1.27 -25.16 21.18
N LEU A 149 -2.35 -24.46 21.54
CA LEU A 149 -3.26 -24.88 22.63
C LEU A 149 -4.75 -24.86 22.30
N LEU A 150 -5.17 -24.99 21.03
CA LEU A 150 -6.58 -25.28 20.74
C LEU A 150 -6.74 -26.41 19.70
N PRO A 151 -7.63 -27.38 19.94
CA PRO A 151 -7.70 -28.60 19.13
C PRO A 151 -8.36 -28.35 17.77
N ASN A 152 -7.73 -28.92 16.74
CA ASN A 152 -8.27 -29.35 15.45
C ASN A 152 -9.36 -28.47 14.80
N MET A 153 -8.94 -27.71 13.79
CA MET A 153 -9.73 -27.60 12.58
C MET A 153 -8.81 -27.93 11.41
N THR A 154 -8.98 -29.13 10.86
CA THR A 154 -8.32 -29.60 9.64
C THR A 154 -8.57 -28.60 8.51
N GLN A 155 -7.51 -27.94 8.04
CA GLN A 155 -7.47 -27.37 6.71
C GLN A 155 -6.25 -27.92 6.01
N ASP A 156 -6.52 -28.57 4.88
CA ASP A 156 -5.56 -29.27 4.04
C ASP A 156 -4.32 -28.42 3.75
N GLU A 157 -3.16 -29.02 3.96
CA GLU A 157 -1.88 -28.49 3.50
C GLU A 157 -1.86 -28.42 1.97
N GLN A 158 -1.91 -27.21 1.43
CA GLN A 158 -1.34 -26.94 0.10
C GLN A 158 -0.03 -26.18 0.30
N SER A 159 1.05 -26.94 0.20
CA SER A 159 2.43 -26.47 0.13
C SER A 159 2.56 -25.44 -1.00
N GLN A 160 2.93 -24.19 -0.69
CA GLN A 160 3.44 -23.26 -1.70
C GLN A 160 4.92 -23.03 -1.46
N GLU A 161 5.72 -23.54 -2.39
CA GLU A 161 7.14 -23.24 -2.53
C GLU A 161 7.40 -21.72 -2.70
N PRO A 162 8.60 -21.24 -2.32
CA PRO A 162 8.95 -19.83 -2.39
C PRO A 162 9.03 -19.37 -3.84
N LYS A 163 8.01 -18.62 -4.29
CA LYS A 163 8.06 -17.91 -5.57
C LYS A 163 9.06 -16.76 -5.45
N SER A 164 10.22 -16.93 -6.09
CA SER A 164 11.14 -15.84 -6.37
C SER A 164 10.40 -14.72 -7.09
N GLN A 165 10.30 -13.55 -6.47
CA GLN A 165 9.79 -12.34 -7.12
C GLN A 165 10.79 -11.92 -8.21
N GLY A 166 10.57 -12.38 -9.44
CA GLY A 166 11.22 -11.81 -10.62
C GLY A 166 10.64 -10.41 -10.84
N ALA A 167 11.46 -9.37 -10.66
CA ALA A 167 11.11 -8.03 -11.07
C ALA A 167 11.08 -7.98 -12.61
N PHE A 168 9.89 -8.06 -13.21
CA PHE A 168 9.72 -7.74 -14.62
C PHE A 168 9.87 -6.23 -14.77
N VAL A 169 11.09 -5.77 -15.10
CA VAL A 169 11.31 -4.39 -15.54
C VAL A 169 10.86 -4.30 -16.99
N ILE A 170 9.66 -3.79 -17.20
CA ILE A 170 9.20 -3.42 -18.55
C ILE A 170 9.98 -2.18 -18.95
N SER A 171 10.90 -2.31 -19.90
CA SER A 171 11.61 -1.17 -20.49
C SER A 171 10.61 -0.32 -21.27
N HIS A 172 10.38 0.93 -20.84
CA HIS A 172 9.59 1.90 -21.60
C HIS A 172 10.50 2.75 -22.49
N ASP A 173 10.12 2.87 -23.76
CA ASP A 173 10.80 3.77 -24.68
C ASP A 173 10.56 5.22 -24.24
N PRO A 174 11.60 6.07 -24.11
CA PRO A 174 11.43 7.48 -23.79
C PRO A 174 10.63 8.22 -24.89
N PRO A 175 10.12 9.44 -24.62
CA PRO A 175 9.44 10.23 -25.65
C PRO A 175 10.38 10.60 -26.80
N GLY A 176 9.82 10.73 -28.00
CA GLY A 176 10.54 11.11 -29.21
C GLY A 176 10.62 10.03 -30.29
N GLY A 177 10.34 10.42 -31.54
CA GLY A 177 10.69 9.64 -32.72
C GLY A 177 9.71 8.56 -33.15
N ARG A 178 8.49 8.53 -32.59
CA ARG A 178 7.40 7.65 -33.07
C ARG A 178 6.70 8.22 -34.32
N HIS A 179 6.52 9.54 -34.37
CA HIS A 179 5.88 10.29 -35.48
C HIS A 179 6.33 11.76 -35.44
N ASP A 180 5.87 12.56 -36.40
CA ASP A 180 6.14 14.00 -36.52
C ASP A 180 5.62 14.87 -35.36
N ASN A 181 4.78 14.31 -34.49
CA ASN A 181 4.25 14.98 -33.30
C ASN A 181 4.76 14.38 -31.96
N ASP A 182 5.68 13.42 -32.00
CA ASP A 182 6.31 12.85 -30.82
C ASP A 182 7.65 13.55 -30.54
N PHE A 183 7.61 14.56 -29.68
CA PHE A 183 8.78 15.30 -29.21
C PHE A 183 9.03 15.05 -27.73
N LYS A 184 10.30 15.19 -27.30
CA LYS A 184 10.66 15.21 -25.87
C LYS A 184 10.10 16.44 -25.18
N ASP A 185 10.29 17.61 -25.80
CA ASP A 185 9.78 18.89 -25.32
C ASP A 185 8.29 19.05 -25.64
N ILE A 186 7.46 19.19 -24.59
CA ILE A 186 6.00 19.35 -24.71
C ILE A 186 5.59 20.61 -25.47
N SER A 187 6.40 21.67 -25.46
CA SER A 187 6.06 22.93 -26.14
C SER A 187 5.98 22.78 -27.66
N ARG A 188 6.59 21.72 -28.19
CA ARG A 188 6.61 21.40 -29.62
C ARG A 188 5.48 20.45 -30.04
N ILE A 189 4.78 19.85 -29.08
CA ILE A 189 3.71 18.89 -29.33
C ILE A 189 2.43 19.65 -29.66
N ARG A 190 1.82 19.34 -30.81
CA ARG A 190 0.51 19.88 -31.20
C ARG A 190 -0.59 19.20 -30.40
N ILE A 191 -1.54 19.99 -29.90
CA ILE A 191 -2.70 19.47 -29.17
C ILE A 191 -3.48 18.50 -30.06
N MET A 192 -3.89 18.93 -31.27
CA MET A 192 -4.56 18.06 -32.23
C MET A 192 -3.60 17.02 -32.82
N PRO A 193 -4.07 15.80 -33.11
CA PRO A 193 -3.22 14.74 -33.62
C PRO A 193 -2.85 15.02 -35.08
N THR A 194 -1.63 14.68 -35.47
CA THR A 194 -1.21 14.77 -36.87
C THR A 194 -1.63 13.53 -37.64
N PHE A 195 -1.60 13.59 -38.98
CA PHE A 195 -1.90 12.41 -39.79
C PHE A 195 -0.90 11.26 -39.52
N GLN A 196 0.37 11.58 -39.33
CA GLN A 196 1.40 10.57 -39.04
C GLN A 196 1.23 9.95 -37.64
N GLU A 197 0.79 10.75 -36.66
CA GLU A 197 0.40 10.27 -35.34
C GLU A 197 -0.82 9.35 -35.42
N ILE A 198 -1.87 9.76 -36.16
CA ILE A 198 -3.06 8.93 -36.38
C ILE A 198 -2.67 7.62 -37.07
N CYS A 199 -1.75 7.60 -38.02
CA CYS A 199 -1.33 6.37 -38.71
C CYS A 199 -0.25 5.56 -37.97
N SER A 200 0.25 6.03 -36.83
CA SER A 200 1.30 5.35 -36.07
C SER A 200 0.77 4.03 -35.49
N HIS A 201 1.59 2.97 -35.59
CA HIS A 201 1.32 1.68 -34.93
C HIS A 201 2.01 1.56 -33.57
N ARG A 202 2.90 2.51 -33.24
CA ARG A 202 3.59 2.54 -31.95
C ARG A 202 2.70 3.26 -30.95
N SER A 203 2.57 2.70 -29.76
CA SER A 203 1.86 3.34 -28.65
C SER A 203 2.54 4.64 -28.24
N GLU A 204 1.72 5.64 -27.88
CA GLU A 204 2.23 6.89 -27.33
C GLU A 204 3.06 6.66 -26.08
N TYR A 205 4.00 7.57 -25.86
CA TYR A 205 4.66 7.64 -24.57
C TYR A 205 3.69 8.22 -23.53
N LEU A 206 3.30 7.38 -22.57
CA LEU A 206 2.62 7.80 -21.36
C LEU A 206 3.61 7.76 -20.19
N PRO A 207 3.67 8.83 -19.37
CA PRO A 207 4.57 8.84 -18.23
C PRO A 207 4.29 7.69 -17.26
N PRO A 208 5.32 6.92 -16.87
CA PRO A 208 5.15 5.86 -15.88
C PRO A 208 4.89 6.44 -14.49
N TYR A 209 4.23 5.65 -13.65
CA TYR A 209 3.98 6.02 -12.25
C TYR A 209 5.27 6.09 -11.43
N ASP A 210 6.23 5.21 -11.69
CA ASP A 210 7.49 5.14 -10.95
C ASP A 210 8.36 6.39 -11.23
N PRO A 211 8.66 7.21 -10.20
CA PRO A 211 9.50 8.41 -10.36
C PRO A 211 10.90 8.15 -10.92
N SER A 212 11.45 6.96 -10.68
CA SER A 212 12.77 6.58 -11.19
C SER A 212 12.81 6.38 -12.71
N GLN A 213 11.65 6.26 -13.35
CA GLN A 213 11.51 6.03 -14.79
C GLN A 213 11.06 7.28 -15.55
N TRP A 214 10.95 8.43 -14.87
CA TRP A 214 10.57 9.67 -15.52
C TRP A 214 11.68 10.17 -16.44
N HIS A 215 11.31 10.58 -17.65
CA HIS A 215 12.29 11.18 -18.56
C HIS A 215 12.66 12.62 -18.15
N GLU A 216 11.81 13.31 -17.39
CA GLU A 216 12.06 14.62 -16.81
C GLU A 216 11.59 14.69 -15.34
N GLU A 217 12.45 15.29 -14.51
CA GLU A 217 12.24 15.44 -13.07
C GLU A 217 11.72 16.83 -12.69
N GLY A 218 11.34 17.00 -11.42
CA GLY A 218 10.96 18.29 -10.86
C GLY A 218 9.65 18.88 -11.40
N LEU A 219 9.52 20.20 -11.31
CA LEU A 219 8.31 20.94 -11.71
C LEU A 219 8.06 20.87 -13.22
N HIS A 220 9.12 20.92 -14.03
CA HIS A 220 9.00 20.81 -15.49
C HIS A 220 8.51 19.40 -15.88
N GLY A 221 9.07 18.36 -15.24
CA GLY A 221 8.56 17.00 -15.38
C GLY A 221 7.11 16.84 -14.94
N LEU A 222 6.68 17.51 -13.86
CA LEU A 222 5.27 17.49 -13.45
C LEU A 222 4.35 18.09 -14.53
N LEU A 223 4.75 19.21 -15.12
CA LEU A 223 4.00 19.83 -16.21
C LEU A 223 3.96 18.94 -17.46
N ASP A 224 5.10 18.36 -17.85
CA ASP A 224 5.19 17.40 -18.94
C ASP A 224 4.21 16.24 -18.75
N ARG A 225 4.24 15.60 -17.57
CA ARG A 225 3.41 14.44 -17.29
C ARG A 225 1.93 14.78 -17.38
N ASN A 226 1.51 15.87 -16.74
CA ASN A 226 0.11 16.30 -16.76
C ASN A 226 -0.35 16.68 -18.16
N PHE A 227 0.50 17.35 -18.96
CA PHE A 227 0.19 17.68 -20.35
C PHE A 227 -0.05 16.42 -21.18
N ARG A 228 0.88 15.44 -21.12
CA ARG A 228 0.78 14.21 -21.90
C ARG A 228 -0.41 13.35 -21.51
N LEU A 229 -0.67 13.18 -20.21
CA LEU A 229 -1.82 12.43 -19.70
C LEU A 229 -3.15 13.10 -20.11
N LEU A 230 -3.27 14.42 -19.89
CA LEU A 230 -4.49 15.15 -20.25
C LEU A 230 -4.75 15.11 -21.77
N ARG A 231 -3.69 15.23 -22.58
CA ARG A 231 -3.81 15.12 -24.03
C ARG A 231 -4.25 13.72 -24.44
N GLU A 232 -3.72 12.66 -23.83
CA GLU A 232 -4.18 11.30 -24.14
C GLU A 232 -5.65 11.09 -23.77
N ASP A 233 -6.08 11.55 -22.59
CA ASP A 233 -7.46 11.41 -22.13
C ASP A 233 -8.46 12.16 -23.02
N THR A 234 -8.06 13.31 -23.57
CA THR A 234 -8.95 14.18 -24.35
C THR A 234 -8.85 13.94 -25.86
N VAL A 235 -7.63 13.85 -26.40
CA VAL A 235 -7.34 13.76 -27.83
C VAL A 235 -7.05 12.33 -28.27
N GLY A 236 -6.54 11.47 -27.39
CA GLY A 236 -6.23 10.07 -27.70
C GLY A 236 -7.45 9.29 -28.20
N LEU A 237 -8.63 9.51 -27.59
CA LEU A 237 -9.89 8.93 -28.06
C LEU A 237 -10.24 9.35 -29.50
N LEU A 238 -10.02 10.62 -29.85
CA LEU A 238 -10.25 11.13 -31.20
C LEU A 238 -9.26 10.51 -32.20
N ARG A 239 -7.98 10.46 -31.85
CA ARG A 239 -6.92 9.83 -32.65
C ARG A 239 -7.28 8.37 -32.96
N ASP A 240 -7.63 7.60 -31.93
CA ASP A 240 -7.93 6.18 -32.05
C ASP A 240 -9.22 5.95 -32.88
N ALA A 241 -10.24 6.79 -32.70
CA ALA A 241 -11.46 6.73 -33.51
C ALA A 241 -11.18 6.98 -34.99
N ILE A 242 -10.40 8.01 -35.33
CA ILE A 242 -10.04 8.31 -36.73
C ILE A 242 -9.15 7.20 -37.29
N HIS A 243 -8.18 6.70 -36.52
CA HIS A 243 -7.34 5.57 -36.92
C HIS A 243 -8.16 4.35 -37.31
N SER A 244 -9.18 4.02 -36.51
CA SER A 244 -10.08 2.88 -36.79
C SER A 244 -10.84 3.01 -38.10
N VAL A 245 -11.20 4.23 -38.50
CA VAL A 245 -11.90 4.51 -39.76
C VAL A 245 -10.94 4.50 -40.95
N LEU A 246 -9.72 5.00 -40.76
CA LEU A 246 -8.70 5.07 -41.81
C LEU A 246 -8.03 3.72 -42.09
N GLN A 247 -8.03 2.80 -41.13
CA GLN A 247 -7.57 1.43 -41.37
C GLN A 247 -8.62 0.66 -42.21
N PRO A 248 -8.29 0.23 -43.44
CA PRO A 248 -9.20 -0.60 -44.21
C PRO A 248 -9.45 -1.92 -43.47
N SER A 249 -10.71 -2.21 -43.21
CA SER A 249 -11.18 -3.42 -42.53
C SER A 249 -10.50 -4.67 -43.09
N ARG A 250 -9.49 -5.19 -42.40
CA ARG A 250 -9.20 -6.62 -42.48
C ARG A 250 -10.29 -7.29 -41.65
N THR A 251 -11.38 -7.62 -42.32
CA THR A 251 -12.51 -8.38 -41.77
C THR A 251 -11.99 -9.67 -41.13
N ASN A 252 -11.86 -9.65 -39.80
CA ASN A 252 -11.91 -10.82 -38.94
C ASN A 252 -13.00 -10.56 -37.91
N PRO A 253 -14.19 -11.17 -38.03
CA PRO A 253 -15.39 -10.81 -37.27
C PRO A 253 -15.37 -11.24 -35.79
N ASN A 254 -14.20 -11.45 -35.17
CA ASN A 254 -14.11 -12.12 -33.87
C ASN A 254 -13.31 -11.39 -32.77
N GLN A 255 -12.98 -10.12 -32.93
CA GLN A 255 -12.45 -9.33 -31.81
C GLN A 255 -13.54 -8.41 -31.27
N LYS A 256 -14.26 -8.94 -30.28
CA LYS A 256 -15.05 -8.14 -29.33
C LYS A 256 -14.20 -6.96 -28.89
N ASN A 257 -14.77 -5.76 -28.98
CA ASN A 257 -14.28 -4.53 -28.38
C ASN A 257 -13.78 -4.82 -26.96
N GLN A 258 -12.46 -4.98 -26.81
CA GLN A 258 -11.83 -4.85 -25.52
C GLN A 258 -11.83 -3.37 -25.22
N GLN A 259 -12.92 -2.91 -24.57
CA GLN A 259 -12.85 -1.72 -23.74
C GLN A 259 -11.60 -1.87 -22.89
N ARG A 260 -10.64 -0.97 -23.06
CA ARG A 260 -9.45 -0.90 -22.21
C ARG A 260 -9.94 -0.63 -20.80
N THR A 261 -10.10 -1.68 -20.00
CA THR A 261 -10.08 -1.59 -18.55
C THR A 261 -8.65 -1.26 -18.16
N ASN A 262 -8.30 0.02 -18.25
CA ASN A 262 -7.26 0.56 -17.40
C ASN A 262 -7.85 0.54 -16.00
N VAL A 263 -7.60 -0.56 -15.29
CA VAL A 263 -7.79 -0.66 -13.86
C VAL A 263 -6.71 0.23 -13.26
N TYR A 264 -7.14 1.36 -12.71
CA TYR A 264 -6.33 2.19 -11.82
C TYR A 264 -6.04 1.43 -10.53
#